data_AF-A0A8D2AI89-F1
#
_entry.id   AF-A0A8D2AI89-F1
#
_cell.length_a   1.000
_cell.length_b   1.000
_cell.length_c   1.000
_cell.angle_alpha   90.00
_cell.angle_beta   90.00
_cell.angle_gamma   90.00
#
_symmetry.space_group_name_H-M   'P 1'
#
loop_
_entity.id
_entity.type
_entity.pdbx_description
1 polymer ?
#
loop_
_entity_poly.entity_id
_entity_poly.type
_entity_poly.pdbx_seq_one_letter_code
_entity_poly.pdbx_strand_id
1 'polypeptide(L)'
;TYRPAFCLEPPYTGRCRAMMPRFFFNATSGRCETFVYGGCRGKENRFLKKEECMRICGGEDHNPGEAGGGWRGPTCPTPAR
;
A
#
# COMPACT_ATOMS: atom_id res chain seq x y z
N THR A 1 -13.81 6.67 1.91
CA THR A 1 -12.74 6.27 0.96
C THR A 1 -11.45 6.97 1.32
N TYR A 2 -10.68 6.40 2.26
CA TYR A 2 -9.38 6.95 2.66
C TYR A 2 -8.28 6.01 2.20
N ARG A 3 -7.72 6.29 1.03
CA ARG A 3 -6.51 5.63 0.54
C ARG A 3 -5.31 6.47 0.96
N PRO A 4 -4.29 5.90 1.63
CA PRO A 4 -3.11 6.65 2.03
C PRO A 4 -2.42 7.31 0.83
N ALA A 5 -1.95 8.54 0.99
CA ALA A 5 -1.29 9.29 -0.08
C ALA A 5 -0.05 8.55 -0.62
N PHE A 6 0.70 7.83 0.22
CA PHE A 6 1.86 7.08 -0.22
C PHE A 6 1.49 5.97 -1.23
N CYS A 7 0.27 5.44 -1.22
CA CYS A 7 -0.18 4.44 -2.20
C CYS A 7 -0.23 5.00 -3.63
N LEU A 8 -0.21 6.32 -3.80
CA LEU A 8 -0.15 6.98 -5.10
C LEU A 8 1.28 7.22 -5.58
N GLU A 9 2.29 7.00 -4.73
CA GLU A 9 3.68 7.19 -5.13
C GLU A 9 4.16 6.06 -6.04
N PRO A 10 5.04 6.37 -7.02
CA PRO A 10 5.65 5.35 -7.87
C PRO A 10 6.56 4.39 -7.07
N PRO A 11 6.81 3.18 -7.58
CA PRO A 11 7.76 2.26 -6.96
C PRO A 11 9.16 2.88 -6.94
N TYR A 12 9.91 2.65 -5.85
CA TYR A 12 11.24 3.22 -5.69
C TYR A 12 12.27 2.16 -5.32
N THR A 13 13.15 1.85 -6.28
CA THR A 13 14.24 0.87 -6.12
C THR A 13 15.28 1.35 -5.10
N GLY A 14 15.55 2.64 -5.02
CA GLY A 14 16.61 3.16 -4.13
C GLY A 14 18.02 3.02 -4.71
N ARG A 15 19.03 3.35 -3.89
CA ARG A 15 20.44 3.44 -4.31
C ARG A 15 21.26 2.17 -4.07
N CYS A 16 20.78 1.28 -3.22
CA CYS A 16 21.43 -0.01 -2.99
C CYS A 16 21.15 -0.98 -4.15
N ARG A 17 21.96 -2.03 -4.29
CA ARG A 17 22.00 -2.91 -5.47
C ARG A 17 21.55 -4.35 -5.21
N ALA A 18 20.85 -4.60 -4.09
CA ALA A 18 20.23 -5.91 -3.88
C ALA A 18 19.03 -6.08 -4.82
N MET A 19 18.72 -7.33 -5.20
CA MET A 19 17.55 -7.64 -6.01
C MET A 19 16.46 -8.22 -5.11
N MET A 20 15.71 -7.37 -4.41
CA MET A 20 14.65 -7.81 -3.51
C MET A 20 13.28 -7.60 -4.18
N PRO A 21 12.58 -8.64 -4.64
CA PRO A 21 11.23 -8.49 -5.19
C PRO A 21 10.27 -8.02 -4.11
N ARG A 22 9.46 -7.01 -4.43
CA ARG A 22 8.47 -6.39 -3.54
C ARG A 22 7.22 -6.03 -4.34
N PHE A 23 6.12 -5.77 -3.64
CA PHE A 23 4.89 -5.28 -4.23
C PHE A 23 4.74 -3.77 -4.01
N PHE A 24 4.18 -3.07 -4.98
CA PHE A 24 3.72 -1.68 -4.85
C PHE A 24 2.31 -1.58 -5.43
N PHE A 25 1.54 -0.62 -4.97
CA PHE A 25 0.24 -0.31 -5.55
C PHE A 25 0.43 0.58 -6.79
N ASN A 26 -0.02 0.09 -7.93
CA ASN A 26 -0.08 0.85 -9.16
C ASN A 26 -1.48 1.50 -9.26
N ALA A 27 -1.53 2.81 -9.03
CA ALA A 27 -2.79 3.55 -9.07
C ALA A 27 -3.41 3.67 -10.47
N THR A 28 -2.62 3.48 -11.53
CA THR A 28 -3.09 3.48 -12.91
C THR A 28 -3.84 2.19 -13.23
N SER A 29 -3.31 1.04 -12.79
CA SER A 29 -3.98 -0.26 -12.99
C SER A 29 -4.96 -0.62 -11.88
N GLY A 30 -4.90 0.08 -10.75
CA GLY A 30 -5.67 -0.23 -9.55
C GLY A 30 -5.22 -1.53 -8.86
N ARG A 31 -3.99 -2.00 -9.10
CA ARG A 31 -3.52 -3.33 -8.67
C ARG A 31 -2.16 -3.25 -8.00
N CYS A 32 -1.90 -4.23 -7.14
CA CYS A 32 -0.57 -4.45 -6.59
C CYS A 32 0.30 -5.27 -7.55
N GLU A 33 1.37 -4.65 -8.01
CA GLU A 33 2.33 -5.15 -8.99
C GLU A 33 3.71 -5.33 -8.35
N THR A 34 4.59 -6.13 -8.98
CA THR A 34 5.94 -6.38 -8.47
C THR A 34 6.95 -5.35 -8.98
N PHE A 35 7.94 -5.03 -8.15
CA PHE A 35 9.12 -4.26 -8.52
C PHE A 35 10.36 -4.75 -7.76
N VAL A 36 11.54 -4.34 -8.21
CA VAL A 36 12.81 -4.63 -7.53
C VAL A 36 13.17 -3.50 -6.57
N TYR A 37 13.30 -3.83 -5.28
CA TYR A 37 13.83 -2.95 -4.25
C TYR A 37 15.32 -3.23 -4.03
N GLY A 38 16.11 -2.17 -4.06
CA GLY A 38 17.57 -2.17 -3.92
C GLY A 38 18.09 -2.55 -2.53
N GLY A 39 17.21 -2.62 -1.52
CA GLY A 39 17.55 -3.06 -0.16
C GLY A 39 17.77 -1.94 0.86
N CYS A 40 17.78 -0.67 0.45
CA CYS A 40 17.90 0.45 1.40
C CYS A 40 17.12 1.72 1.00
N ARG A 41 16.73 2.50 2.02
CA ARG A 41 16.06 3.83 1.91
C ARG A 41 14.84 3.86 0.99
N GLY A 42 14.00 2.84 1.01
CA GLY A 42 12.82 2.82 0.14
C GLY A 42 11.60 3.58 0.71
N LYS A 43 10.59 3.84 -0.13
CA LYS A 43 9.32 4.52 0.21
C LYS A 43 8.27 3.59 0.84
N GLU A 44 7.16 4.13 1.32
CA GLU A 44 6.09 3.36 1.99
C GLU A 44 5.26 2.48 1.04
N ASN A 45 5.18 2.83 -0.25
CA ASN A 45 4.57 1.98 -1.28
C ASN A 45 5.46 0.77 -1.64
N ARG A 46 5.74 -0.09 -0.65
CA ARG A 46 6.60 -1.27 -0.76
C ARG A 46 6.16 -2.32 0.26
N PHE A 47 5.60 -3.41 -0.23
CA PHE A 47 5.07 -4.50 0.57
C PHE A 47 5.79 -5.81 0.27
N LEU A 48 5.77 -6.74 1.23
CA LEU A 48 6.31 -8.10 1.03
C LEU A 48 5.29 -9.01 0.35
N LYS A 49 4.01 -8.81 0.63
CA LYS A 49 2.91 -9.64 0.16
C LYS A 49 1.92 -8.81 -0.66
N LYS A 50 1.33 -9.42 -1.67
CA LYS A 50 0.34 -8.77 -2.53
C LYS A 50 -0.93 -8.44 -1.76
N GLU A 51 -1.35 -9.32 -0.87
CA GLU A 51 -2.56 -9.19 -0.06
C GLU A 51 -2.46 -8.00 0.88
N GLU A 52 -1.29 -7.79 1.48
CA GLU A 52 -1.01 -6.63 2.33
C GLU A 52 -1.11 -5.31 1.56
N CYS A 53 -0.52 -5.29 0.36
CA CYS A 53 -0.61 -4.15 -0.54
C CYS A 53 -2.06 -3.83 -0.92
N MET A 54 -2.84 -4.83 -1.34
CA MET A 54 -4.25 -4.62 -1.73
C MET A 54 -5.10 -4.21 -0.53
N ARG A 55 -4.86 -4.80 0.63
CA ARG A 55 -5.55 -4.46 1.87
C ARG A 55 -5.32 -2.99 2.29
N ILE A 56 -4.12 -2.45 2.08
CA ILE A 56 -3.76 -1.07 2.49
C ILE A 56 -4.11 -0.05 1.40
N CYS A 57 -3.84 -0.38 0.13
CA CYS A 57 -3.89 0.56 -0.98
C CYS A 57 -4.97 0.25 -2.01
N GLY A 58 -5.55 -0.94 -1.99
CA GLY A 58 -6.56 -1.39 -2.96
C GLY A 58 -7.88 -0.65 -2.88
N GLY A 59 -8.13 0.10 -1.78
CA GLY A 59 -9.31 0.93 -1.62
C GLY A 59 -10.57 0.08 -1.61
N GLU A 60 -10.93 -0.49 -0.46
CA GLU A 60 -12.28 -0.99 -0.33
C GLU A 60 -13.20 0.23 -0.19
N ASP A 61 -14.18 0.31 -1.07
CA ASP A 61 -15.38 1.09 -0.81
C ASP A 61 -15.91 0.62 0.55
N HIS A 62 -15.72 1.43 1.58
CA HIS A 62 -16.52 1.28 2.80
C HIS A 62 -17.97 1.62 2.44
N ASN A 63 -18.65 0.71 1.76
CA ASN A 63 -20.09 0.65 1.79
C ASN A 63 -20.45 0.18 3.21
N PRO A 64 -21.22 0.94 3.99
CA PRO A 64 -21.54 0.62 5.39
C PRO A 64 -22.51 -0.57 5.48
N GLY A 65 -22.09 -1.76 5.07
CA GLY A 65 -22.99 -2.89 4.92
C GLY A 65 -22.42 -4.31 4.98
N GLU A 66 -21.10 -4.54 5.01
CA GLU A 66 -20.58 -5.92 5.02
C GLU A 66 -19.47 -6.12 6.05
N ALA A 67 -19.79 -6.99 7.02
CA ALA A 67 -18.92 -7.41 8.10
C ALA A 67 -17.90 -8.45 7.61
N GLY A 68 -16.61 -8.20 7.84
CA GLY A 68 -15.58 -9.22 7.57
C GLY A 68 -14.15 -8.80 7.90
N GLY A 69 -13.76 -8.88 9.17
CA GLY A 69 -12.34 -9.02 9.57
C GLY A 69 -11.73 -7.80 10.27
N GLY A 70 -11.62 -7.88 11.59
CA GLY A 70 -11.14 -6.81 12.46
C GLY A 70 -9.73 -6.33 12.16
N TRP A 71 -9.62 -5.06 11.78
CA TRP A 71 -8.37 -4.32 11.75
C TRP A 71 -8.06 -3.75 13.14
N ARG A 72 -7.03 -4.29 13.81
CA ARG A 72 -6.29 -3.56 14.86
C ARG A 72 -5.21 -2.69 14.20
N GLY A 73 -5.62 -1.78 13.32
CA GLY A 73 -4.77 -0.68 12.85
C GLY A 73 -4.99 0.56 13.73
N PRO A 74 -4.05 1.53 13.76
CA PRO A 74 -4.33 2.82 14.36
C PRO A 74 -5.53 3.42 13.61
N THR A 75 -6.64 3.62 14.31
CA THR A 75 -7.79 4.36 13.80
C THR A 75 -7.27 5.67 13.21
N CYS A 76 -7.45 5.87 11.91
CA CYS A 76 -7.15 7.17 11.32
C CYS A 76 -7.94 8.21 12.11
N PRO A 77 -7.31 9.25 12.66
CA PRO A 77 -8.06 10.31 13.31
C PRO A 77 -9.01 10.91 12.27
N THR A 78 -10.30 10.89 12.57
CA THR A 78 -11.28 11.64 11.79
C THR A 78 -10.86 13.10 11.78
N PRO A 79 -10.85 13.79 10.61
CA PRO A 79 -10.60 15.22 10.59
C PRO A 79 -11.68 15.91 11.42
N ALA A 80 -11.27 16.57 12.51
CA ALA A 80 -12.13 17.46 13.26
C ALA A 80 -12.48 18.66 12.36
N ARG A 81 -13.77 18.98 12.26
CA ARG A 81 -14.27 20.21 11.61
C ARG A 81 -13.72 21.45 12.30
#